data_AF-A0A2E8AAD4-F1
#
_entry.id   AF-A0A2E8AAD4-F1
#
_cell.length_a   1.000
_cell.length_b   1.000
_cell.length_c   1.000
_cell.angle_alpha   90.00
_cell.angle_beta   90.00
_cell.angle_gamma   90.00
#
_symmetry.space_group_name_H-M   'P 1'
#
loop_
_entity.id
_entity.type
_entity.pdbx_description
1 polymer ?
#
loop_
_entity_poly.entity_id
_entity_poly.type
_entity_poly.pdbx_seq_one_letter_code
_entity_poly.pdbx_strand_id
1 'polypeptide(L)'
;MRYLGAATEAVPFWNRIGAFFRYPFHTDPLMVIAICTLVPLLVSGNLIGLIITLVLALALLKYTYAVISHTAEGHMKPPPVAVAFTGSGFDIVILQLLVFALMGGMVAAAAMVGGPLLMFLAVAFVILALPASIMVLAMERSVMAAVNPMNLAVLISR
;
A
#
# COMPACT_ATOMS: atom_id res chain seq x y z
N MET A 1 -10.42 41.87 5.11
CA MET A 1 -11.01 40.52 5.00
C MET A 1 -9.87 39.52 5.05
N ARG A 2 -9.70 38.79 6.15
CA ARG A 2 -8.60 37.85 6.35
C ARG A 2 -9.08 36.47 5.91
N TYR A 3 -8.56 35.98 4.79
CA TYR A 3 -8.89 34.67 4.22
C TYR A 3 -8.45 33.59 5.23
N LEU A 4 -9.38 33.04 6.02
CA LEU A 4 -9.15 31.89 6.88
C LEU A 4 -9.20 30.65 5.98
N GLY A 5 -8.15 30.45 5.19
CA GLY A 5 -8.09 29.38 4.20
C GLY A 5 -8.25 28.01 4.85
N ALA A 6 -9.23 27.22 4.38
CA ALA A 6 -9.43 25.76 4.50
C ALA A 6 -9.26 25.05 5.87
N ALA A 7 -8.73 25.71 6.91
CA ALA A 7 -8.41 25.14 8.21
C ALA A 7 -9.66 24.86 9.06
N THR A 8 -10.81 25.41 8.68
CA THR A 8 -12.10 25.20 9.34
C THR A 8 -13.01 24.20 8.62
N GLU A 9 -12.68 23.80 7.39
CA GLU A 9 -13.46 22.81 6.63
C GLU A 9 -12.87 21.39 6.73
N ALA A 10 -11.56 21.28 6.96
CA ALA A 10 -10.90 19.98 7.15
C ALA A 10 -11.09 19.47 8.59
N VAL A 11 -11.99 18.50 8.77
CA VAL A 11 -12.19 17.82 10.07
C VAL A 11 -10.85 17.22 10.55
N PRO A 12 -10.39 17.54 11.79
CA PRO A 12 -9.11 17.08 12.29
C PRO A 12 -9.02 15.55 12.32
N PHE A 13 -7.84 15.00 12.05
CA PHE A 13 -7.65 13.56 11.89
C PHE A 13 -8.12 12.75 13.11
N TRP A 14 -7.91 13.28 14.32
CA TRP A 14 -8.34 12.67 15.57
C TRP A 14 -9.86 12.39 15.60
N ASN A 15 -10.66 13.26 14.97
CA ASN A 15 -12.11 13.08 14.85
C ASN A 15 -12.51 12.08 13.75
N ARG A 16 -11.58 11.69 12.87
CA ARG A 16 -11.80 10.69 11.80
C ARG A 16 -11.27 9.30 12.16
N ILE A 17 -10.55 9.10 13.27
CA ILE A 17 -10.01 7.79 13.70
C ILE A 17 -11.08 6.69 13.68
N GLY A 18 -12.25 6.94 14.26
CA GLY A 18 -13.36 5.97 14.27
C GLY A 18 -13.93 5.66 12.87
N ALA A 19 -13.81 6.58 11.92
CA ALA A 19 -14.24 6.36 10.54
C ALA A 19 -13.27 5.44 9.77
N PHE A 20 -11.97 5.51 10.06
CA PHE A 20 -10.97 4.59 9.49
C PHE A 20 -11.27 3.12 9.86
N PHE A 21 -11.61 2.85 11.12
CA PHE A 21 -11.95 1.49 11.56
C PHE A 21 -13.28 0.97 11.02
N ARG A 22 -14.20 1.86 10.64
CA ARG A 22 -15.47 1.49 9.97
C ARG A 22 -15.30 1.26 8.48
N TYR A 23 -14.21 1.72 7.88
CA TYR A 23 -13.99 1.62 6.44
C TYR A 23 -14.02 0.17 5.90
N PRO A 24 -13.40 -0.83 6.57
CA PRO A 24 -13.48 -2.24 6.13
C PRO A 24 -14.88 -2.85 6.26
N PHE A 25 -15.76 -2.24 7.07
CA PHE A 25 -17.14 -2.70 7.28
C PHE A 25 -18.12 -2.18 6.21
N HIS A 26 -17.66 -1.40 5.23
CA HIS A 26 -18.46 -1.12 4.05
C HIS A 26 -18.65 -2.39 3.20
N THR A 27 -19.79 -2.48 2.52
CA THR A 27 -20.20 -3.65 1.73
C THR A 27 -19.18 -4.06 0.68
N ASP A 28 -18.61 -3.10 -0.07
CA ASP A 28 -17.68 -3.41 -1.15
C ASP A 28 -16.32 -3.94 -0.64
N PRO A 29 -15.60 -3.26 0.29
CA PRO A 29 -14.38 -3.82 0.88
C PRO A 29 -14.61 -5.17 1.56
N LEU A 30 -15.74 -5.34 2.25
CA LEU A 30 -16.05 -6.57 2.97
C LEU A 30 -16.29 -7.75 2.00
N MET A 31 -16.90 -7.52 0.84
CA MET A 31 -16.99 -8.52 -0.22
C MET A 31 -15.63 -8.89 -0.80
N VAL A 32 -14.75 -7.91 -1.07
CA VAL A 32 -13.40 -8.20 -1.57
C VAL A 32 -12.61 -9.02 -0.55
N ILE A 33 -12.66 -8.65 0.74
CA ILE A 33 -12.03 -9.40 1.83
C ILE A 33 -12.61 -10.81 1.92
N ALA A 34 -13.93 -10.97 1.89
CA ALA A 34 -14.58 -12.27 1.97
C ALA A 34 -14.19 -13.18 0.80
N ILE A 35 -14.20 -12.67 -0.43
CA ILE A 35 -13.80 -13.44 -1.62
C ILE A 35 -12.32 -13.82 -1.53
N CYS A 36 -11.45 -12.87 -1.21
CA CYS A 36 -10.00 -13.10 -1.19
C CYS A 36 -9.53 -13.94 0.01
N THR A 37 -10.38 -14.20 1.01
CA THR A 37 -10.03 -15.03 2.18
C THR A 37 -10.78 -16.36 2.20
N LEU A 38 -12.07 -16.39 1.88
CA LEU A 38 -12.86 -17.62 1.89
C LEU A 38 -12.57 -18.51 0.68
N VAL A 39 -12.35 -17.94 -0.51
CA VAL A 39 -12.06 -18.75 -1.71
C VAL A 39 -10.74 -19.53 -1.55
N PRO A 40 -9.61 -18.93 -1.10
CA PRO A 40 -8.40 -19.70 -0.84
C PRO A 40 -8.55 -20.80 0.21
N LEU A 41 -9.42 -20.64 1.21
CA LEU A 41 -9.66 -21.65 2.24
C LEU A 41 -10.41 -22.89 1.71
N LEU A 42 -11.28 -22.70 0.72
CA LEU A 42 -12.07 -23.77 0.12
C LEU A 42 -11.32 -24.50 -1.00
N VAL A 43 -10.25 -23.90 -1.50
CA VAL A 43 -9.46 -24.43 -2.60
C VAL A 43 -8.40 -25.39 -2.04
N SER A 44 -8.33 -26.60 -2.62
CA SER A 44 -7.35 -27.61 -2.23
C SER A 44 -5.92 -27.11 -2.36
N GLY A 45 -5.00 -27.58 -1.49
CA GLY A 45 -3.56 -27.25 -1.52
C GLY A 45 -2.77 -27.82 -2.71
N ASN A 46 -3.43 -28.09 -3.84
CA ASN A 46 -2.77 -28.48 -5.08
C ASN A 46 -2.17 -27.25 -5.80
N LEU A 47 -1.42 -27.50 -6.88
CA LEU A 47 -0.74 -26.42 -7.63
C LEU A 47 -1.74 -25.38 -8.17
N ILE A 48 -2.91 -25.83 -8.63
CA ILE A 48 -3.99 -24.95 -9.11
C ILE A 48 -4.47 -24.04 -7.98
N GLY A 49 -4.59 -24.58 -6.77
CA GLY A 49 -5.02 -23.82 -5.61
C GLY A 49 -4.04 -22.79 -5.13
N LEU A 50 -2.74 -23.09 -5.23
CA LEU A 50 -1.69 -22.12 -4.98
C LEU A 50 -1.77 -20.95 -5.98
N ILE A 51 -1.97 -21.23 -7.27
CA ILE A 51 -2.11 -20.19 -8.30
C ILE A 51 -3.33 -19.31 -8.02
N ILE A 52 -4.49 -19.91 -7.72
CA ILE A 52 -5.72 -19.16 -7.38
C ILE A 52 -5.48 -18.26 -6.16
N THR A 53 -4.86 -18.80 -5.11
CA THR A 53 -4.53 -18.04 -3.90
C THR A 53 -3.61 -16.86 -4.19
N LEU A 54 -2.59 -17.07 -5.02
CA LEU A 54 -1.64 -16.02 -5.40
C LEU A 54 -2.33 -14.93 -6.22
N VAL A 55 -3.16 -15.28 -7.20
CA VAL A 55 -3.93 -14.32 -8.00
C VAL A 55 -4.89 -13.50 -7.12
N LEU A 56 -5.59 -14.15 -6.19
CA LEU A 56 -6.50 -13.46 -5.26
C LEU A 56 -5.72 -12.54 -4.29
N ALA A 57 -4.54 -12.94 -3.85
CA ALA A 57 -3.66 -12.08 -3.04
C ALA A 57 -3.20 -10.84 -3.81
N LEU A 58 -2.84 -10.98 -5.10
CA LEU A 58 -2.49 -9.84 -5.95
C LEU A 58 -3.70 -8.91 -6.20
N ALA A 59 -4.89 -9.48 -6.41
CA ALA A 59 -6.13 -8.71 -6.56
C ALA A 59 -6.48 -7.92 -5.30
N LEU A 60 -6.32 -8.55 -4.12
CA LEU A 60 -6.51 -7.90 -2.82
C LEU A 60 -5.53 -6.74 -2.64
N LEU A 61 -4.24 -6.97 -2.92
CA LEU A 61 -3.20 -5.93 -2.83
C LEU A 61 -3.54 -4.76 -3.76
N LYS A 62 -3.88 -5.04 -5.02
CA LYS A 62 -4.33 -4.02 -5.99
C LYS A 62 -5.51 -3.20 -5.46
N TYR A 63 -6.50 -3.87 -4.88
CA TYR A 63 -7.68 -3.20 -4.31
C TYR A 63 -7.32 -2.31 -3.12
N THR A 64 -6.40 -2.72 -2.25
CA THR A 64 -5.90 -1.88 -1.15
C THR A 64 -5.23 -0.61 -1.67
N TYR A 65 -4.42 -0.69 -2.73
CA TYR A 65 -3.84 0.50 -3.36
C TYR A 65 -4.89 1.39 -4.01
N ALA A 66 -5.89 0.80 -4.67
CA ALA A 66 -7.01 1.56 -5.22
C ALA A 66 -7.76 2.32 -4.13
N VAL A 67 -8.00 1.69 -2.98
CA VAL A 67 -8.59 2.33 -1.79
C VAL A 67 -7.74 3.51 -1.32
N ILE A 68 -6.41 3.34 -1.21
CA ILE A 68 -5.50 4.42 -0.78
C ILE A 68 -5.54 5.59 -1.78
N SER A 69 -5.41 5.31 -3.08
CA SER A 69 -5.46 6.33 -4.14
C SER A 69 -6.79 7.08 -4.14
N HIS A 70 -7.91 6.36 -4.06
CA HIS A 70 -9.23 6.97 -4.09
C HIS A 70 -9.51 7.79 -2.82
N THR A 71 -9.04 7.32 -1.67
CA THR A 71 -9.13 8.07 -0.42
C THR A 71 -8.22 9.31 -0.43
N ALA A 72 -7.03 9.23 -1.05
CA ALA A 72 -6.11 10.34 -1.22
C ALA A 72 -6.68 11.44 -2.15
N GLU A 73 -7.46 11.06 -3.16
CA GLU A 73 -8.20 11.98 -4.05
C GLU A 73 -9.39 12.67 -3.34
N GLY A 74 -9.65 12.34 -2.07
CA GLY A 74 -10.75 12.91 -1.28
C GLY A 74 -12.07 12.15 -1.43
N HIS A 75 -12.09 11.04 -2.17
CA HIS A 75 -13.26 10.17 -2.26
C HIS A 75 -13.37 9.28 -1.03
N MET A 76 -14.24 9.67 -0.10
CA MET A 76 -14.51 8.91 1.14
C MET A 76 -15.41 7.67 0.91
N LYS A 77 -15.81 7.38 -0.33
CA LYS A 77 -16.57 6.18 -0.69
C LYS A 77 -15.62 5.10 -1.21
N PRO A 78 -15.78 3.84 -0.78
CA PRO A 78 -14.93 2.76 -1.26
C PRO A 78 -15.14 2.52 -2.76
N PRO A 79 -14.08 2.15 -3.50
CA PRO A 79 -14.19 1.77 -4.89
C PRO A 79 -15.03 0.48 -5.03
N PRO A 80 -15.75 0.30 -6.14
CA PRO A 80 -16.55 -0.91 -6.37
C PRO A 80 -15.70 -2.18 -6.36
N VAL A 81 -16.30 -3.31 -5.95
CA VAL A 81 -15.65 -4.64 -5.99
C VAL A 81 -15.06 -5.01 -7.35
N ALA A 82 -15.67 -4.52 -8.43
CA ALA A 82 -15.19 -4.72 -9.79
C ALA A 82 -13.76 -4.20 -9.98
N VAL A 83 -13.37 -3.13 -9.29
CA VAL A 83 -12.02 -2.56 -9.35
C VAL A 83 -10.98 -3.55 -8.83
N ALA A 84 -11.31 -4.49 -7.94
CA ALA A 84 -10.37 -5.54 -7.53
C ALA A 84 -10.04 -6.50 -8.68
N PHE A 85 -11.02 -6.80 -9.54
CA PHE A 85 -10.93 -7.82 -10.59
C PHE A 85 -10.73 -7.28 -12.02
N THR A 86 -10.71 -5.95 -12.21
CA THR A 86 -10.39 -5.35 -13.51
C THR A 86 -8.91 -5.50 -13.88
N GLY A 87 -8.59 -5.55 -15.19
CA GLY A 87 -7.19 -5.54 -15.64
C GLY A 87 -6.47 -4.20 -15.45
N SER A 88 -7.22 -3.11 -15.25
CA SER A 88 -6.66 -1.78 -15.02
C SER A 88 -6.01 -1.65 -13.63
N GLY A 89 -4.82 -1.03 -13.59
CA GLY A 89 -4.11 -0.75 -12.34
C GLY A 89 -3.24 -1.89 -11.79
N PHE A 90 -3.06 -2.99 -12.54
CA PHE A 90 -2.10 -4.05 -12.18
C PHE A 90 -0.65 -3.55 -12.12
N ASP A 91 -0.34 -2.46 -12.85
CA ASP A 91 0.97 -1.82 -12.83
C ASP A 91 1.42 -1.53 -11.39
N ILE A 92 0.52 -1.07 -10.52
CA ILE A 92 0.87 -0.72 -9.14
C ILE A 92 1.40 -1.92 -8.34
N VAL A 93 0.91 -3.12 -8.64
CA VAL A 93 1.35 -4.37 -8.00
C VAL A 93 2.76 -4.72 -8.47
N ILE A 94 3.03 -4.57 -9.77
CA ILE A 94 4.37 -4.77 -10.35
C ILE A 94 5.36 -3.76 -9.77
N LEU A 95 4.96 -2.49 -9.67
CA LEU A 95 5.76 -1.45 -9.06
C LEU A 95 6.04 -1.75 -7.57
N GLN A 96 5.06 -2.26 -6.82
CA GLN A 96 5.26 -2.65 -5.42
C GLN A 96 6.22 -3.83 -5.27
N LEU A 97 6.12 -4.83 -6.14
CA LEU A 97 7.08 -5.94 -6.19
C LEU A 97 8.50 -5.42 -6.49
N LEU A 98 8.64 -4.43 -7.38
CA LEU A 98 9.93 -3.81 -7.66
C LEU A 98 10.49 -3.06 -6.44
N VAL A 99 9.67 -2.29 -5.72
CA VAL A 99 10.07 -1.60 -4.47
C VAL A 99 10.55 -2.62 -3.43
N PHE A 100 9.80 -3.72 -3.23
CA PHE A 100 10.20 -4.79 -2.32
C PHE A 100 11.50 -5.47 -2.76
N ALA A 101 11.68 -5.72 -4.05
CA ALA A 101 12.92 -6.30 -4.58
C ALA A 101 14.13 -5.38 -4.35
N LEU A 102 13.97 -4.07 -4.56
CA LEU A 102 15.02 -3.08 -4.34
C LEU A 102 15.38 -2.93 -2.86
N MET A 103 14.38 -2.81 -1.98
CA MET A 103 14.59 -2.70 -0.54
C MET A 103 15.18 -4.00 0.04
N GLY A 104 14.69 -5.17 -0.40
CA GLY A 104 15.25 -6.46 -0.03
C GLY A 104 16.69 -6.63 -0.52
N GLY A 105 16.98 -6.20 -1.75
CA GLY A 105 18.33 -6.18 -2.31
C GLY A 105 19.28 -5.28 -1.51
N MET A 106 18.83 -4.09 -1.09
CA MET A 106 19.61 -3.20 -0.23
C MET A 106 19.95 -3.84 1.13
N VAL A 107 18.98 -4.50 1.77
CA VAL A 107 19.22 -5.23 3.03
C VAL A 107 20.20 -6.38 2.84
N ALA A 108 20.06 -7.15 1.75
CA ALA A 108 20.96 -8.24 1.41
C ALA A 108 22.39 -7.72 1.16
N ALA A 109 22.55 -6.64 0.40
CA ALA A 109 23.84 -6.00 0.15
C ALA A 109 24.47 -5.48 1.46
N ALA A 110 23.68 -4.85 2.33
CA ALA A 110 24.14 -4.39 3.64
C ALA A 110 24.61 -5.56 4.53
N ALA A 111 23.93 -6.70 4.47
CA ALA A 111 24.36 -7.91 5.17
C ALA A 111 25.67 -8.48 4.63
N MET A 112 25.85 -8.49 3.30
CA MET A 112 27.06 -9.02 2.65
C MET A 112 28.29 -8.14 2.89
N VAL A 113 28.13 -6.81 2.84
CA VAL A 113 29.25 -5.86 2.98
C VAL A 113 29.57 -5.56 4.44
N GLY A 114 28.54 -5.43 5.27
CA GLY A 114 28.64 -4.85 6.60
C GLY A 114 28.39 -5.81 7.76
N GLY A 115 28.05 -7.06 7.46
CA GLY A 115 27.70 -8.06 8.47
C GLY A 115 26.37 -7.79 9.18
N PRO A 116 26.10 -8.49 10.29
CA PRO A 116 24.80 -8.48 10.96
C PRO A 116 24.36 -7.10 11.46
N LEU A 117 25.29 -6.26 11.91
CA LEU A 117 24.97 -4.93 12.44
C LEU A 117 24.39 -4.00 11.37
N LEU A 118 25.03 -3.94 10.20
CA LEU A 118 24.56 -3.14 9.07
C LEU A 118 23.27 -3.69 8.49
N MET A 119 23.07 -5.02 8.51
CA MET A 119 21.79 -5.64 8.19
C MET A 119 20.66 -5.15 9.12
N PHE A 120 20.87 -5.15 10.43
CA PHE A 120 19.87 -4.67 11.40
C PHE A 120 19.51 -3.20 11.18
N LEU A 121 20.50 -2.35 10.92
CA LEU A 121 20.26 -0.94 10.61
C LEU A 121 19.49 -0.76 9.29
N ALA A 122 19.85 -1.52 8.25
CA ALA A 122 19.14 -1.50 6.98
C ALA A 122 17.69 -1.97 7.14
N VAL A 123 17.43 -3.03 7.92
CA VAL A 123 16.08 -3.49 8.23
C VAL A 123 15.28 -2.43 8.98
N ALA A 124 15.86 -1.82 10.02
CA ALA A 124 15.20 -0.76 10.77
C ALA A 124 14.81 0.42 9.86
N PHE A 125 15.72 0.81 8.95
CA PHE A 125 15.44 1.83 7.94
C PHE A 125 14.30 1.41 6.99
N VAL A 126 14.33 0.19 6.45
CA VAL A 126 13.29 -0.32 5.55
C VAL A 126 11.93 -0.32 6.24
N ILE A 127 11.83 -0.77 7.50
CA ILE A 127 10.56 -0.80 8.24
C ILE A 127 9.94 0.60 8.32
N LEU A 128 10.76 1.64 8.54
CA LEU A 128 10.29 3.03 8.60
C LEU A 128 10.02 3.63 7.22
N ALA A 129 10.81 3.27 6.21
CA ALA A 129 10.69 3.77 4.84
C ALA A 129 9.54 3.11 4.06
N LEU A 130 9.14 1.89 4.43
CA LEU A 130 8.06 1.15 3.78
C LEU A 130 6.73 1.92 3.73
N PRO A 131 6.14 2.40 4.84
CA PRO A 131 4.89 3.14 4.79
C PRO A 131 4.99 4.41 3.92
N ALA A 132 6.14 5.09 3.95
CA ALA A 132 6.39 6.25 3.09
C ALA A 132 6.46 5.84 1.60
N SER A 133 7.16 4.76 1.26
CA SER A 133 7.27 4.26 -0.11
C SER A 133 5.91 3.84 -0.69
N ILE A 134 5.05 3.21 0.14
CA ILE A 134 3.70 2.82 -0.24
C ILE A 134 2.85 4.06 -0.54
N MET A 135 2.97 5.12 0.27
CA MET A 135 2.25 6.37 0.07
C MET A 135 2.70 7.09 -1.20
N VAL A 136 4.01 7.24 -1.42
CA VAL A 136 4.56 7.84 -2.65
C VAL A 136 4.15 7.02 -3.87
N LEU A 137 4.20 5.69 -3.78
CA LEU A 137 3.78 4.83 -4.88
C LEU A 137 2.28 4.94 -5.17
N ALA A 138 1.44 5.06 -4.13
CA ALA A 138 0.00 5.25 -4.27
C ALA A 138 -0.35 6.61 -4.87
N MET A 139 0.39 7.67 -4.55
CA MET A 139 0.11 9.03 -5.04
C MET A 139 0.74 9.33 -6.40
N GLU A 140 1.97 8.86 -6.64
CA GLU A 140 2.75 9.25 -7.82
C GLU A 140 2.81 8.16 -8.89
N ARG A 141 2.41 6.92 -8.58
CA ARG A 141 2.53 5.74 -9.45
C ARG A 141 3.90 5.62 -10.13
N SER A 142 4.96 6.07 -9.46
CA SER A 142 6.31 6.08 -10.02
C SER A 142 7.33 5.52 -9.02
N VAL A 143 8.08 4.50 -9.46
CA VAL A 143 9.09 3.82 -8.61
C VAL A 143 10.33 4.70 -8.43
N MET A 144 10.68 5.47 -9.46
CA MET A 144 11.85 6.34 -9.43
C MET A 144 11.73 7.44 -8.37
N ALA A 145 10.52 7.95 -8.08
CA ALA A 145 10.32 8.89 -7.00
C ALA A 145 10.23 8.21 -5.62
N ALA A 146 9.63 7.01 -5.55
CA ALA A 146 9.51 6.23 -4.32
C ALA A 146 10.85 5.70 -3.77
N VAL A 147 11.86 5.54 -4.64
CA VAL A 147 13.19 5.04 -4.26
C VAL A 147 14.23 6.16 -4.21
N ASN A 148 13.89 7.39 -4.64
CA ASN A 148 14.85 8.49 -4.63
C ASN A 148 15.12 8.99 -3.20
N PRO A 149 16.35 8.80 -2.66
CA PRO A 149 16.68 9.16 -1.29
C PRO A 149 16.58 10.67 -1.00
N MET A 150 16.72 11.52 -2.01
CA MET A 150 16.55 12.97 -1.86
C MET A 150 15.09 13.38 -1.65
N ASN A 151 14.13 12.72 -2.31
CA ASN A 151 12.71 13.00 -2.11
C ASN A 151 12.23 12.51 -0.73
N LEU A 152 12.71 11.34 -0.29
CA LEU A 152 12.40 10.83 1.05
C LEU A 152 12.97 11.75 2.14
N ALA A 153 14.19 12.27 1.96
CA ALA A 153 14.79 13.22 2.90
C ALA A 153 14.01 14.54 2.99
N VAL A 154 13.53 15.07 1.85
CA VAL A 154 12.74 16.32 1.80
C VAL A 154 11.36 16.13 2.44
N LEU A 155 10.71 14.97 2.25
CA LEU A 155 9.42 14.65 2.87
C LEU A 155 9.51 14.49 4.39
N ILE A 156 10.63 13.96 4.92
CA ILE A 156 10.85 13.83 6.37
C ILE A 156 11.16 15.19 7.02
N SER A 157 11.71 16.14 6.27
CA SER A 157 12.08 17.47 6.78
C SER A 157 10.96 18.51 6.81
N ARG A 158 9.73 18.15 6.39
CA ARG A 158 8.56 19.03 6.37
C ARG A 158 7.55 18.63 7.43
#